data_AF-D2BGF6-F1
#
_entry.id   AF-D2BGF6-F1
#
_cell.length_a   1.000
_cell.length_b   1.000
_cell.length_c   1.000
_cell.angle_alpha   90.00
_cell.angle_beta   90.00
_cell.angle_gamma   90.00
#
_symmetry.space_group_name_H-M   'P 1'
#
loop_
_entity.id
_entity.type
_entity.pdbx_description
1 polymer ?
#
loop_
_entity_poly.entity_id
_entity_poly.type
_entity_poly.pdbx_seq_one_letter_code
_entity_poly.pdbx_strand_id
1 'polypeptide(L)'
;MSAQPSGSRMWWTNPIRGEFVPVFAEDIIDVLARCYAVVEVGGLSGNGADRGRRFEKLFYSLCDRRGVHLSERAGSVTLAEQRSASGFRHEVDGSTRDVKCVTHWELKHLTTALEKNELLIFNNKGLDYLQGSSRFYANTPIFRFLLSGNNIRDDCRRFAVLWGITVIEPQRLPFPLIYSAAARGAATALTAVDCKAVKDLSIWASRPLQRVVEELAIWGRGNDDQVRCGQMGIHAANAALDLQEQIGVTILDYLDEKFPEWIDDTAEDTWREVGGW
;
A
#
# COMPACT_ATOMS: atom_id res chain seq x y z
N MET A 1 -7.94 4.66 -39.60
CA MET A 1 -7.41 5.61 -38.61
C MET A 1 -8.31 5.52 -37.38
N SER A 2 -7.97 4.64 -36.43
CA SER A 2 -8.64 4.59 -35.14
C SER A 2 -8.26 5.84 -34.36
N ALA A 3 -9.24 6.65 -33.97
CA ALA A 3 -9.01 7.72 -33.02
C ALA A 3 -8.38 7.09 -31.77
N GLN A 4 -7.21 7.57 -31.36
CA GLN A 4 -6.72 7.26 -30.01
C GLN A 4 -7.82 7.73 -29.06
N PRO A 5 -8.36 6.88 -28.17
CA PRO A 5 -9.26 7.35 -27.16
C PRO A 5 -8.55 8.50 -26.45
N SER A 6 -9.25 9.62 -26.30
CA SER A 6 -8.78 10.75 -25.50
C SER A 6 -8.65 10.23 -24.08
N GLY A 7 -7.51 9.59 -23.77
CA GLY A 7 -7.25 9.00 -22.48
C GLY A 7 -7.22 10.13 -21.49
N SER A 8 -8.35 10.33 -20.80
CA SER A 8 -8.43 11.26 -19.69
C SER A 8 -7.26 10.93 -18.78
N ARG A 9 -6.37 11.90 -18.65
CA ARG A 9 -5.15 11.75 -17.87
C ARG A 9 -5.58 11.46 -16.43
N MET A 10 -5.34 10.23 -15.96
CA MET A 10 -5.73 9.80 -14.62
C MET A 10 -5.08 10.69 -13.56
N TRP A 11 -5.81 10.98 -12.47
CA TRP A 11 -5.43 12.03 -11.51
C TRP A 11 -4.05 11.82 -10.88
N TRP A 12 -3.62 10.57 -10.68
CA TRP A 12 -2.31 10.25 -10.11
C TRP A 12 -1.15 10.51 -11.06
N THR A 13 -1.42 10.82 -12.34
CA THR A 13 -0.40 11.23 -13.30
C THR A 13 -0.24 12.74 -13.37
N ASN A 14 -1.11 13.53 -12.72
CA ASN A 14 -0.99 14.99 -12.66
C ASN A 14 0.27 15.40 -11.89
N PRO A 15 0.99 16.47 -12.26
CA PRO A 15 2.20 16.87 -11.53
C PRO A 15 1.88 17.20 -10.07
N ILE A 16 2.82 16.89 -9.17
CA ILE A 16 2.76 17.31 -7.76
C ILE A 16 2.79 18.84 -7.67
N ARG A 17 1.99 19.39 -6.77
CA ARG A 17 1.80 20.82 -6.53
C ARG A 17 2.17 21.19 -5.09
N GLY A 18 2.57 22.44 -4.90
CA GLY A 18 2.82 23.01 -3.57
C GLY A 18 4.02 22.39 -2.87
N GLU A 19 3.92 22.21 -1.56
CA GLU A 19 5.00 21.77 -0.67
C GLU A 19 5.08 20.25 -0.49
N PHE A 20 4.29 19.47 -1.23
CA PHE A 20 4.33 18.02 -1.13
C PHE A 20 5.59 17.47 -1.80
N VAL A 21 6.17 16.43 -1.21
CA VAL A 21 7.36 15.74 -1.74
C VAL A 21 6.97 14.33 -2.18
N PRO A 22 7.50 13.81 -3.30
CA PRO A 22 7.27 12.42 -3.68
C PRO A 22 7.74 11.46 -2.57
N VAL A 23 6.83 10.63 -2.07
CA VAL A 23 7.13 9.60 -1.05
C VAL A 23 7.38 8.24 -1.71
N PHE A 24 6.64 7.95 -2.78
CA PHE A 24 6.74 6.72 -3.56
C PHE A 24 7.09 7.06 -5.01
N ALA A 25 7.71 6.11 -5.70
CA ALA A 25 7.92 6.19 -7.14
C ALA A 25 6.56 6.19 -7.88
N GLU A 26 6.50 6.84 -9.05
CA GLU A 26 5.23 7.08 -9.75
C GLU A 26 4.58 5.78 -10.25
N ASP A 27 5.39 4.82 -10.67
CA ASP A 27 5.01 3.47 -11.06
C ASP A 27 4.37 2.68 -9.89
N ILE A 28 4.89 2.84 -8.67
CA ILE A 28 4.29 2.26 -7.46
C ILE A 28 2.94 2.91 -7.16
N ILE A 29 2.81 4.23 -7.31
CA ILE A 29 1.52 4.92 -7.14
C ILE A 29 0.50 4.45 -8.18
N ASP A 30 0.89 4.26 -9.45
CA ASP A 30 -0.01 3.73 -10.49
C ASP A 30 -0.46 2.30 -10.17
N VAL A 31 0.46 1.42 -9.75
CA VAL A 31 0.11 0.07 -9.28
C VAL A 31 -0.86 0.12 -8.10
N LEU A 32 -0.62 1.00 -7.11
CA LEU A 32 -1.52 1.16 -5.96
C LEU A 32 -2.92 1.63 -6.35
N ALA A 33 -3.02 2.63 -7.24
CA ALA A 33 -4.29 3.15 -7.72
C ALA A 33 -5.11 2.09 -8.46
N ARG A 34 -4.44 1.28 -9.30
CA ARG A 34 -5.08 0.19 -10.05
C ARG A 34 -5.47 -0.99 -9.17
N CYS A 35 -4.60 -1.37 -8.22
CA CYS A 35 -4.94 -2.37 -7.22
C CYS A 35 -6.16 -1.94 -6.40
N TYR A 36 -6.21 -0.67 -5.98
CA TYR A 36 -7.35 -0.12 -5.26
C TYR A 36 -8.63 -0.17 -6.10
N ALA A 37 -8.59 0.34 -7.34
CA ALA A 37 -9.75 0.28 -8.25
C ALA A 37 -10.26 -1.15 -8.46
N VAL A 38 -9.37 -2.12 -8.67
CA VAL A 38 -9.75 -3.53 -8.84
C VAL A 38 -10.41 -4.10 -7.59
N VAL A 39 -9.91 -3.83 -6.39
CA VAL A 39 -10.56 -4.35 -5.17
C VAL A 39 -11.84 -3.60 -4.83
N GLU A 40 -11.96 -2.33 -5.18
CA GLU A 40 -13.16 -1.52 -4.99
C GLU A 40 -14.32 -2.04 -5.84
N VAL A 41 -14.11 -2.24 -7.15
CA VAL A 41 -15.13 -2.80 -8.06
C VAL A 41 -15.37 -4.29 -7.77
N GLY A 42 -14.33 -5.02 -7.36
CA GLY A 42 -14.41 -6.43 -7.04
C GLY A 42 -14.36 -7.32 -8.30
N GLY A 43 -15.28 -8.28 -8.43
CA GLY A 43 -15.46 -9.01 -9.70
C GLY A 43 -14.56 -10.23 -9.97
N LEU A 44 -13.59 -10.56 -9.10
CA LEU A 44 -12.80 -11.80 -9.28
C LEU A 44 -13.65 -13.05 -9.00
N SER A 45 -14.08 -13.70 -10.08
CA SER A 45 -14.84 -14.93 -10.09
C SER A 45 -14.01 -16.14 -9.65
N GLY A 46 -14.68 -17.14 -9.08
CA GLY A 46 -14.09 -18.40 -8.63
C GLY A 46 -14.21 -18.63 -7.11
N ASN A 47 -13.75 -19.80 -6.66
CA ASN A 47 -13.84 -20.21 -5.25
C ASN A 47 -12.48 -20.66 -4.72
N GLY A 48 -12.24 -20.44 -3.43
CA GLY A 48 -11.05 -20.95 -2.72
C GLY A 48 -9.72 -20.57 -3.37
N ALA A 49 -8.82 -21.55 -3.48
CA ALA A 49 -7.45 -21.35 -3.95
C ALA A 49 -7.35 -20.85 -5.40
N ASP A 50 -8.29 -21.21 -6.28
CA ASP A 50 -8.28 -20.73 -7.67
C ASP A 50 -8.51 -19.23 -7.76
N ARG A 51 -9.40 -18.70 -6.93
CA ARG A 51 -9.67 -17.27 -6.82
C ARG A 51 -8.43 -16.51 -6.31
N GLY A 52 -7.73 -17.07 -5.31
CA GLY A 52 -6.45 -16.54 -4.83
C GLY A 52 -5.38 -16.47 -5.93
N ARG A 53 -5.16 -17.57 -6.64
CA ARG A 53 -4.19 -17.62 -7.76
C ARG A 53 -4.52 -16.66 -8.90
N ARG A 54 -5.79 -16.41 -9.18
CA ARG A 54 -6.21 -15.42 -10.18
C ARG A 54 -5.87 -14.00 -9.72
N PHE A 55 -6.08 -13.71 -8.44
CA PHE A 55 -5.72 -12.42 -7.85
C PHE A 55 -4.22 -12.14 -7.94
N GLU A 56 -3.40 -13.12 -7.59
CA GLU A 56 -1.94 -13.05 -7.72
C GLU A 56 -1.51 -12.79 -9.17
N LYS A 57 -2.05 -13.55 -10.13
CA LYS A 57 -1.75 -13.38 -11.56
C LYS A 57 -2.13 -12.00 -12.09
N LEU A 58 -3.28 -11.47 -11.64
CA LEU A 58 -3.70 -10.12 -11.99
C LEU A 58 -2.69 -9.09 -11.48
N PHE A 59 -2.29 -9.20 -10.20
CA PHE A 59 -1.29 -8.32 -9.60
C PHE A 59 0.05 -8.39 -10.36
N TYR A 60 0.55 -9.59 -10.69
CA TYR A 60 1.80 -9.73 -11.44
C TYR A 60 1.73 -9.10 -12.83
N SER A 61 0.63 -9.33 -13.54
CA SER A 61 0.42 -8.79 -14.89
C SER A 61 0.33 -7.26 -14.87
N LEU A 62 -0.31 -6.70 -13.84
CA LEU A 62 -0.36 -5.27 -13.60
C LEU A 62 1.05 -4.69 -13.37
N CYS A 63 1.83 -5.29 -12.46
CA CYS A 63 3.20 -4.86 -12.18
C CYS A 63 4.09 -4.90 -13.43
N ASP A 64 4.08 -6.00 -14.19
CA ASP A 64 4.88 -6.17 -15.41
C ASP A 64 4.58 -5.08 -16.45
N ARG A 65 3.30 -4.72 -16.62
CA ARG A 65 2.87 -3.69 -17.58
C ARG A 65 3.24 -2.27 -17.19
N ARG A 66 3.61 -2.05 -15.93
CA ARG A 66 3.99 -0.73 -15.40
C ARG A 66 5.47 -0.61 -15.11
N GLY A 67 6.27 -1.60 -15.51
CA GLY A 67 7.71 -1.61 -15.26
C GLY A 67 8.07 -1.82 -13.79
N VAL A 68 7.10 -2.21 -12.95
CA VAL A 68 7.34 -2.60 -11.56
C VAL A 68 7.80 -4.05 -11.58
N HIS A 69 9.11 -4.26 -11.74
CA HIS A 69 9.68 -5.59 -11.85
C HIS A 69 9.67 -6.32 -10.50
N LEU A 70 8.79 -7.31 -10.38
CA LEU A 70 8.77 -8.20 -9.23
C LEU A 70 9.94 -9.19 -9.32
N SER A 71 10.87 -9.11 -8.37
CA SER A 71 11.97 -10.07 -8.20
C SER A 71 11.50 -11.37 -7.57
N GLU A 72 10.41 -11.35 -6.83
CA GLU A 72 9.77 -12.53 -6.25
C GLU A 72 8.27 -12.53 -6.49
N ARG A 73 7.73 -13.74 -6.62
CA ARG A 73 6.32 -14.08 -6.85
C ARG A 73 5.95 -15.33 -6.04
N ALA A 74 4.69 -15.74 -6.05
CA ALA A 74 4.20 -16.95 -5.37
C ALA A 74 5.15 -18.15 -5.53
N GLY A 75 5.38 -18.85 -4.43
CA GLY A 75 6.40 -19.91 -4.30
C GLY A 75 7.81 -19.43 -3.95
N SER A 76 8.09 -18.12 -4.01
CA SER A 76 9.39 -17.57 -3.60
C SER A 76 9.52 -17.57 -2.07
N VAL A 77 10.74 -17.86 -1.59
CA VAL A 77 11.08 -17.94 -0.16
C VAL A 77 12.19 -16.98 0.22
N THR A 78 12.26 -15.87 -0.50
CA THR A 78 13.22 -14.78 -0.31
C THR A 78 12.50 -13.44 -0.43
N LEU A 79 13.11 -12.39 0.13
CA LEU A 79 12.70 -11.00 -0.07
C LEU A 79 13.90 -10.20 -0.58
N ALA A 80 13.83 -9.65 -1.79
CA ALA A 80 14.98 -9.04 -2.49
C ALA A 80 16.22 -9.97 -2.51
N GLU A 81 16.00 -11.25 -2.82
CA GLU A 81 16.95 -12.36 -2.81
C GLU A 81 17.59 -12.65 -1.45
N GLN A 82 17.13 -12.00 -0.38
CA GLN A 82 17.59 -12.24 0.99
C GLN A 82 16.79 -13.37 1.63
N ARG A 83 17.48 -14.22 2.39
CA ARG A 83 16.84 -15.27 3.19
C ARG A 83 16.43 -14.71 4.54
N SER A 84 15.45 -15.37 5.17
CA SER A 84 15.08 -15.11 6.56
C SER A 84 16.25 -15.42 7.51
N ALA A 85 16.33 -14.70 8.64
CA ALA A 85 17.34 -14.97 9.66
C ALA A 85 17.11 -16.31 10.36
N SER A 86 15.85 -16.68 10.59
CA SER A 86 15.46 -17.93 11.25
C SER A 86 15.71 -19.19 10.41
N GLY A 87 15.88 -19.04 9.09
CA GLY A 87 15.88 -20.16 8.13
C GLY A 87 14.47 -20.67 7.77
N PHE A 88 13.41 -20.06 8.27
CA PHE A 88 12.04 -20.37 7.84
C PHE A 88 11.82 -19.98 6.39
N ARG A 89 11.14 -20.86 5.66
CA ARG A 89 10.82 -20.69 4.24
C ARG A 89 9.53 -19.88 4.08
N HIS A 90 9.56 -18.62 4.50
CA HIS A 90 8.42 -17.71 4.41
C HIS A 90 8.06 -17.47 2.95
N GLU A 91 6.88 -17.89 2.53
CA GLU A 91 6.41 -17.56 1.18
C GLU A 91 6.15 -16.05 1.05
N VAL A 92 6.59 -15.49 -0.07
CA VAL A 92 6.39 -14.09 -0.47
C VAL A 92 5.48 -14.05 -1.70
N ASP A 93 4.35 -13.36 -1.59
CA ASP A 93 3.37 -13.28 -2.68
C ASP A 93 3.88 -12.34 -3.79
N GLY A 94 4.57 -11.26 -3.42
CA GLY A 94 5.27 -10.40 -4.38
C GLY A 94 6.29 -9.49 -3.71
N SER A 95 7.42 -9.26 -4.37
CA SER A 95 8.33 -8.18 -3.97
C SER A 95 9.12 -7.61 -5.11
N THR A 96 9.52 -6.35 -4.96
CA THR A 96 10.45 -5.67 -5.88
C THR A 96 11.84 -5.61 -5.29
N ARG A 97 12.82 -5.45 -6.18
CA ARG A 97 14.21 -5.17 -5.82
C ARG A 97 14.66 -3.92 -6.55
N ASP A 98 14.62 -2.77 -5.87
CA ASP A 98 15.20 -1.51 -6.36
C ASP A 98 16.27 -1.02 -5.37
N VAL A 99 17.24 -0.26 -5.86
CA VAL A 99 18.27 0.39 -5.03
C VAL A 99 17.68 1.46 -4.12
N LYS A 100 16.55 2.07 -4.51
CA LYS A 100 15.85 3.11 -3.75
C LYS A 100 14.90 2.53 -2.71
N CYS A 101 14.25 1.42 -3.01
CA CYS A 101 13.35 0.75 -2.08
C CYS A 101 13.10 -0.72 -2.46
N VAL A 102 12.64 -1.48 -1.48
CA VAL A 102 12.08 -2.81 -1.63
C VAL A 102 10.60 -2.71 -1.30
N THR A 103 9.74 -3.33 -2.11
CA THR A 103 8.33 -3.50 -1.75
C THR A 103 8.08 -4.96 -1.38
N HIS A 104 7.25 -5.19 -0.37
CA HIS A 104 6.86 -6.51 0.10
C HIS A 104 5.33 -6.56 0.14
N TRP A 105 4.74 -7.40 -0.70
CA TRP A 105 3.31 -7.51 -0.91
C TRP A 105 2.80 -8.84 -0.36
N GLU A 106 1.74 -8.78 0.43
CA GLU A 106 0.92 -9.93 0.80
C GLU A 106 -0.46 -9.74 0.15
N LEU A 107 -0.94 -10.77 -0.54
CA LEU A 107 -2.14 -10.75 -1.36
C LEU A 107 -3.20 -11.66 -0.73
N LYS A 108 -4.32 -11.08 -0.30
CA LYS A 108 -5.40 -11.81 0.38
C LYS A 108 -6.73 -11.59 -0.32
N HIS A 109 -7.19 -12.60 -1.03
CA HIS A 109 -8.51 -12.60 -1.66
C HIS A 109 -9.46 -13.60 -0.99
N LEU A 110 -9.53 -13.51 0.34
CA LEU A 110 -10.34 -14.39 1.18
C LEU A 110 -11.83 -14.11 0.99
N THR A 111 -12.70 -15.09 1.20
CA THR A 111 -14.16 -14.88 1.27
C THR A 111 -14.62 -14.37 2.64
N THR A 112 -13.75 -14.48 3.65
CA THR A 112 -13.98 -14.05 5.03
C THR A 112 -13.08 -12.89 5.39
N ALA A 113 -13.42 -12.18 6.48
CA ALA A 113 -12.55 -11.14 7.03
C ALA A 113 -11.15 -11.70 7.33
N LEU A 114 -10.13 -10.89 7.10
CA LEU A 114 -8.75 -11.26 7.40
C LEU A 114 -8.58 -11.55 8.90
N GLU A 115 -8.03 -12.72 9.23
CA GLU A 115 -7.74 -13.06 10.62
C GLU A 115 -6.54 -12.28 11.15
N LYS A 116 -6.58 -11.91 12.43
CA LYS A 116 -5.47 -11.23 13.14
C LYS A 116 -4.13 -11.96 12.95
N ASN A 117 -4.15 -13.30 12.94
CA ASN A 117 -2.95 -14.10 12.84
C ASN A 117 -2.24 -13.92 11.48
N GLU A 118 -2.98 -13.76 10.39
CA GLU A 118 -2.40 -13.54 9.06
C GLU A 118 -1.55 -12.26 9.03
N LEU A 119 -2.06 -11.19 9.62
CA LEU A 119 -1.34 -9.91 9.67
C LEU A 119 -0.12 -9.96 10.60
N LEU A 120 -0.21 -10.68 11.73
CA LEU A 120 0.93 -10.93 12.61
C LEU A 120 2.02 -11.75 11.91
N ILE A 121 1.62 -12.78 11.17
CA ILE A 121 2.52 -13.61 10.36
C ILE A 121 3.21 -12.74 9.33
N PHE A 122 2.47 -11.96 8.53
CA PHE A 122 3.04 -11.07 7.52
C PHE A 122 4.05 -10.07 8.11
N ASN A 123 3.71 -9.43 9.24
CA ASN A 123 4.63 -8.53 9.93
C ASN A 123 5.93 -9.24 10.35
N ASN A 124 5.82 -10.44 10.92
CA ASN A 124 6.97 -11.22 11.37
C ASN A 124 7.82 -11.73 10.20
N LYS A 125 7.22 -12.12 9.06
CA LYS A 125 7.97 -12.44 7.83
C LYS A 125 8.89 -11.28 7.45
N GLY A 126 8.36 -10.06 7.40
CA GLY A 126 9.12 -8.86 7.05
C GLY A 126 10.27 -8.57 8.03
N LEU A 127 10.04 -8.72 9.33
CA LEU A 127 11.07 -8.56 10.36
C LEU A 127 12.19 -9.60 10.24
N ASP A 128 11.83 -10.87 10.02
CA ASP A 128 12.77 -11.98 9.89
C ASP A 128 13.64 -11.83 8.63
N TYR A 129 13.06 -11.36 7.53
CA TYR A 129 13.81 -10.98 6.33
C TYR A 129 14.73 -9.79 6.56
N LEU A 130 14.28 -8.73 7.24
CA LEU A 130 15.13 -7.59 7.57
C LEU A 130 16.33 -8.02 8.43
N GLN A 131 16.11 -8.89 9.42
CA GLN A 131 17.18 -9.42 10.26
C GLN A 131 18.17 -10.30 9.47
N GLY A 132 17.68 -11.05 8.48
CA GLY A 132 18.51 -11.91 7.63
C GLY A 132 19.18 -11.19 6.46
N SER A 133 18.88 -9.91 6.26
CA SER A 133 19.34 -9.12 5.13
C SER A 133 20.83 -8.76 5.24
N SER A 134 21.51 -8.71 4.09
CA SER A 134 22.82 -8.05 4.01
C SER A 134 22.74 -6.57 4.38
N ARG A 135 23.87 -5.97 4.75
CA ARG A 135 23.93 -4.55 5.16
C ARG A 135 23.35 -3.59 4.12
N PHE A 136 23.50 -3.88 2.83
CA PHE A 136 22.92 -3.05 1.78
C PHE A 136 21.39 -2.99 1.92
N TYR A 137 20.71 -4.15 1.87
CA TYR A 137 19.25 -4.22 1.97
C TYR A 137 18.70 -3.83 3.33
N ALA A 138 19.45 -4.06 4.41
CA ALA A 138 19.07 -3.57 5.73
C ALA A 138 18.92 -2.04 5.76
N ASN A 139 19.64 -1.31 4.89
CA ASN A 139 19.54 0.14 4.73
C ASN A 139 18.62 0.59 3.58
N THR A 140 18.11 -0.32 2.76
CA THR A 140 17.17 -0.01 1.68
C THR A 140 15.73 -0.03 2.22
N PRO A 141 14.96 1.07 2.15
CA PRO A 141 13.60 1.12 2.68
C PRO A 141 12.70 -0.02 2.21
N ILE A 142 12.14 -0.81 3.15
CA ILE A 142 11.17 -1.87 2.85
C ILE A 142 9.76 -1.34 3.12
N PHE A 143 9.00 -1.06 2.06
CA PHE A 143 7.59 -0.72 2.14
C PHE A 143 6.73 -1.98 2.05
N ARG A 144 5.71 -2.06 2.91
CA ARG A 144 4.91 -3.28 3.06
C ARG A 144 3.47 -2.99 2.72
N PHE A 145 2.91 -3.83 1.86
CA PHE A 145 1.56 -3.68 1.33
C PHE A 145 0.77 -4.95 1.59
N LEU A 146 -0.40 -4.80 2.19
CA LEU A 146 -1.41 -5.83 2.28
C LEU A 146 -2.51 -5.47 1.29
N LEU A 147 -2.63 -6.22 0.21
CA LEU A 147 -3.70 -6.07 -0.77
C LEU A 147 -4.80 -7.08 -0.45
N SER A 148 -5.96 -6.57 -0.03
CA SER A 148 -7.10 -7.37 0.41
C SER A 148 -8.31 -7.14 -0.50
N GLY A 149 -8.91 -8.22 -1.01
CA GLY A 149 -10.18 -8.15 -1.74
C GLY A 149 -11.42 -7.96 -0.86
N ASN A 150 -11.23 -7.80 0.44
CA ASN A 150 -12.28 -7.62 1.43
C ASN A 150 -11.84 -6.68 2.54
N ASN A 151 -12.81 -6.08 3.23
CA ASN A 151 -12.55 -5.26 4.40
C ASN A 151 -11.90 -6.09 5.53
N ILE A 152 -10.85 -5.53 6.13
CA ILE A 152 -10.23 -6.07 7.34
C ILE A 152 -10.89 -5.46 8.59
N ARG A 153 -10.57 -6.00 9.77
CA ARG A 153 -11.09 -5.48 11.04
C ARG A 153 -10.33 -4.24 11.50
N ASP A 154 -10.98 -3.36 12.27
CA ASP A 154 -10.38 -2.10 12.76
C ASP A 154 -9.13 -2.32 13.61
N ASP A 155 -9.12 -3.36 14.45
CA ASP A 155 -7.95 -3.72 15.24
C ASP A 155 -6.75 -4.13 14.37
N CYS A 156 -7.02 -4.76 13.22
CA CYS A 156 -6.01 -5.10 12.22
C CYS A 156 -5.53 -3.85 11.46
N ARG A 157 -6.42 -2.92 11.09
CA ARG A 157 -6.03 -1.62 10.48
C ARG A 157 -5.10 -0.84 11.40
N ARG A 158 -5.46 -0.73 12.68
CA ARG A 158 -4.65 -0.03 13.68
C ARG A 158 -3.28 -0.70 13.85
N PHE A 159 -3.24 -2.02 13.88
CA PHE A 159 -1.98 -2.76 13.92
C PHE A 159 -1.13 -2.48 12.66
N ALA A 160 -1.74 -2.50 11.48
CA ALA A 160 -1.05 -2.21 10.22
C ALA A 160 -0.41 -0.82 10.22
N VAL A 161 -1.16 0.21 10.63
CA VAL A 161 -0.67 1.59 10.77
C VAL A 161 0.50 1.71 11.75
N LEU A 162 0.39 1.09 12.94
CA LEU A 162 1.47 1.06 13.93
C LEU A 162 2.77 0.51 13.33
N TRP A 163 2.65 -0.50 12.46
CA TRP A 163 3.77 -1.14 11.80
C TRP A 163 4.08 -0.56 10.42
N GLY A 164 3.46 0.53 9.97
CA GLY A 164 3.76 1.09 8.64
C GLY A 164 3.38 0.17 7.48
N ILE A 165 2.44 -0.75 7.69
CA ILE A 165 1.89 -1.63 6.65
C ILE A 165 0.74 -0.88 5.97
N THR A 166 0.87 -0.63 4.67
CA THR A 166 -0.19 -0.02 3.88
C THR A 166 -1.22 -1.08 3.54
N VAL A 167 -2.46 -0.89 3.99
CA VAL A 167 -3.60 -1.74 3.64
C VAL A 167 -4.30 -1.15 2.43
N ILE A 168 -4.56 -2.00 1.44
CA ILE A 168 -5.36 -1.69 0.26
C ILE A 168 -6.56 -2.61 0.32
N GLU A 169 -7.73 -2.04 0.55
CA GLU A 169 -8.99 -2.75 0.72
C GLU A 169 -10.13 -1.90 0.14
N PRO A 170 -11.31 -2.47 -0.10
CA PRO A 170 -12.46 -1.71 -0.58
C PRO A 170 -12.85 -0.58 0.39
N GLN A 171 -13.53 0.44 -0.13
CA GLN A 171 -14.18 1.54 0.60
C GLN A 171 -13.23 2.46 1.38
N ARG A 172 -11.91 2.25 1.30
CA ARG A 172 -10.91 3.04 2.03
C ARG A 172 -9.73 3.35 1.14
N LEU A 173 -9.60 4.63 0.77
CA LEU A 173 -8.47 5.10 -0.01
C LEU A 173 -7.15 4.84 0.77
N PRO A 174 -6.16 4.12 0.20
CA PRO A 174 -4.89 3.86 0.87
C PRO A 174 -4.12 5.14 1.18
N PHE A 175 -3.39 5.18 2.31
CA PHE A 175 -2.61 6.36 2.72
C PHE A 175 -1.69 6.94 1.64
N PRO A 176 -0.96 6.13 0.83
CA PRO A 176 -0.16 6.68 -0.27
C PRO A 176 -1.00 7.39 -1.33
N LEU A 177 -2.23 6.91 -1.58
CA LEU A 177 -3.15 7.53 -2.55
C LEU A 177 -3.79 8.79 -1.98
N ILE A 178 -4.14 8.83 -0.69
CA ILE A 178 -4.57 10.05 0.01
C ILE A 178 -3.49 11.14 -0.13
N TYR A 179 -2.24 10.80 0.21
CA TYR A 179 -1.12 11.72 0.09
C TYR A 179 -0.92 12.18 -1.36
N SER A 180 -0.91 11.25 -2.32
CA SER A 180 -0.73 11.55 -3.74
C SER A 180 -1.85 12.42 -4.31
N ALA A 181 -3.11 12.15 -3.96
CA ALA A 181 -4.26 12.91 -4.41
C ALA A 181 -4.20 14.35 -3.89
N ALA A 182 -3.93 14.53 -2.59
CA ALA A 182 -3.73 15.85 -2.00
C ALA A 182 -2.60 16.61 -2.72
N ALA A 183 -1.45 15.96 -2.91
CA ALA A 183 -0.30 16.51 -3.60
C ALA A 183 -0.57 16.89 -5.07
N ARG A 184 -1.49 16.20 -5.75
CA ARG A 184 -1.75 16.35 -7.20
C ARG A 184 -3.02 17.13 -7.53
N GLY A 185 -3.70 17.69 -6.54
CA GLY A 185 -4.79 18.65 -6.75
C GLY A 185 -5.88 18.66 -5.68
N ALA A 186 -6.12 17.53 -5.01
CA ALA A 186 -7.21 17.40 -4.04
C ALA A 186 -7.04 18.27 -2.79
N ALA A 187 -5.82 18.81 -2.54
CA ALA A 187 -5.60 19.78 -1.47
C ALA A 187 -6.51 21.02 -1.55
N THR A 188 -7.06 21.36 -2.72
CA THR A 188 -8.03 22.46 -2.84
C THR A 188 -9.38 22.18 -2.18
N ALA A 189 -9.70 20.91 -1.94
CA ALA A 189 -10.89 20.48 -1.21
C ALA A 189 -10.65 20.33 0.31
N LEU A 190 -9.42 20.57 0.77
CA LEU A 190 -9.00 20.34 2.14
C LEU A 190 -8.70 21.65 2.87
N THR A 191 -8.90 21.67 4.19
CA THR A 191 -8.41 22.79 5.00
C THR A 191 -6.89 22.73 5.15
N ALA A 192 -6.29 23.83 5.61
CA ALA A 192 -4.86 23.85 5.92
C ALA A 192 -4.47 22.83 7.02
N VAL A 193 -5.38 22.60 7.98
CA VAL A 193 -5.21 21.62 9.05
C VAL A 193 -5.21 20.20 8.48
N ASP A 194 -6.15 19.90 7.58
CA ASP A 194 -6.24 18.59 6.92
C ASP A 194 -5.02 18.33 6.04
N CYS A 195 -4.56 19.33 5.29
CA CYS A 195 -3.33 19.22 4.49
C CYS A 195 -2.12 18.90 5.37
N LYS A 196 -2.01 19.54 6.54
CA LYS A 196 -0.94 19.23 7.51
C LYS A 196 -1.09 17.80 8.04
N ALA A 197 -2.30 17.38 8.39
CA ALA A 197 -2.55 16.02 8.87
C ALA A 197 -2.21 14.97 7.79
N VAL A 198 -2.54 15.21 6.52
CA VAL A 198 -2.17 14.33 5.40
C VAL A 198 -0.65 14.20 5.29
N LYS A 199 0.08 15.33 5.34
CA LYS A 199 1.55 15.31 5.29
C LYS A 199 2.17 14.53 6.46
N ASP A 200 1.65 14.70 7.67
CA ASP A 200 2.24 14.16 8.89
C ASP A 200 1.84 12.69 9.19
N LEU A 201 0.59 12.33 8.89
CA LEU A 201 0.02 11.03 9.29
C LEU A 201 0.03 10.03 8.15
N SER A 202 -0.23 10.43 6.90
CA SER A 202 -0.23 9.47 5.78
C SER A 202 1.17 8.92 5.52
N ILE A 203 2.20 9.78 5.59
CA ILE A 203 3.61 9.35 5.48
C ILE A 203 3.97 8.42 6.64
N TRP A 204 3.58 8.78 7.86
CA TRP A 204 3.90 7.98 9.04
C TRP A 204 3.20 6.60 9.01
N ALA A 205 1.95 6.54 8.56
CA ALA A 205 1.17 5.31 8.46
C ALA A 205 1.69 4.35 7.37
N SER A 206 2.45 4.86 6.39
CA SER A 206 3.06 4.07 5.31
C SER A 206 4.60 4.06 5.34
N ARG A 207 5.20 4.33 6.51
CA ARG A 207 6.66 4.40 6.67
C ARG A 207 7.33 3.02 6.50
N PRO A 208 8.58 2.96 6.02
CA PRO A 208 9.27 1.70 5.80
C PRO A 208 9.54 0.94 7.10
N LEU A 209 9.65 -0.38 7.03
CA LEU A 209 9.83 -1.25 8.20
C LEU A 209 11.03 -0.84 9.07
N GLN A 210 12.15 -0.45 8.44
CA GLN A 210 13.34 0.03 9.16
C GLN A 210 13.02 1.21 10.07
N ARG A 211 12.18 2.15 9.62
CA ARG A 211 11.82 3.32 10.41
C ARG A 211 11.01 2.92 11.64
N VAL A 212 10.14 1.91 11.51
CA VAL A 212 9.39 1.37 12.65
C VAL A 212 10.34 0.74 13.68
N VAL A 213 11.31 -0.06 13.23
CA VAL A 213 12.30 -0.69 14.12
C VAL A 213 13.19 0.37 14.78
N GLU A 214 13.59 1.40 14.05
CA GLU A 214 14.34 2.54 14.59
C GLU A 214 13.56 3.28 15.68
N GLU A 215 12.29 3.59 15.45
CA GLU A 215 11.40 4.22 16.44
C GLU A 215 11.30 3.38 17.71
N LEU A 216 11.09 2.06 17.58
CA LEU A 216 11.05 1.14 18.72
C LEU A 216 12.38 1.08 19.47
N ALA A 217 13.51 1.11 18.75
CA ALA A 217 14.84 1.09 19.35
C ALA A 217 15.18 2.40 20.07
N ILE A 218 14.69 3.54 19.59
CA ILE A 218 14.81 4.85 20.28
C ILE A 218 13.94 4.84 21.54
N TRP A 219 12.69 4.39 21.41
CA TRP A 219 11.76 4.28 22.54
C TRP A 219 12.31 3.37 23.65
N GLY A 220 12.87 2.21 23.29
CA GLY A 220 13.46 1.28 24.26
C GLY A 220 14.68 1.83 25.01
N ARG A 221 15.28 2.93 24.56
CA ARG A 221 16.36 3.65 25.27
C ARG A 221 15.84 4.74 26.21
N GLY A 222 14.52 4.91 26.31
CA GLY A 222 13.88 5.92 27.16
C GLY A 222 13.85 7.33 26.57
N ASN A 223 14.00 7.46 25.24
CA ASN A 223 13.88 8.76 24.57
C ASN A 223 12.48 8.92 23.97
N ASP A 224 11.53 9.29 24.82
CA ASP A 224 10.09 9.30 24.49
C ASP A 224 9.68 10.50 23.62
N ASP A 225 10.42 11.61 23.66
CA ASP A 225 10.00 12.89 23.07
C ASP A 225 10.00 12.90 21.53
N GLN A 226 10.55 11.87 20.88
CA GLN A 226 10.79 11.85 19.43
C GLN A 226 10.08 10.73 18.67
N VAL A 227 9.34 9.85 19.36
CA VAL A 227 8.81 8.63 18.74
C VAL A 227 7.34 8.39 19.06
N ARG A 228 6.59 7.95 18.05
CA ARG A 228 5.17 7.58 18.18
C ARG A 228 5.06 6.10 18.58
N CYS A 229 5.53 5.78 19.79
CA CYS A 229 5.50 4.44 20.36
C CYS A 229 4.58 4.36 21.60
N GLY A 230 4.33 3.15 22.11
CA GLY A 230 3.45 2.92 23.26
C GLY A 230 2.07 3.55 23.09
N GLN A 231 1.59 4.24 24.13
CA GLN A 231 0.28 4.90 24.12
C GLN A 231 0.20 6.03 23.08
N MET A 232 1.28 6.80 22.88
CA MET A 232 1.33 7.83 21.84
C MET A 232 1.23 7.24 20.44
N GLY A 233 1.85 6.08 20.20
CA GLY A 233 1.72 5.33 18.96
C GLY A 233 0.27 4.91 18.69
N ILE A 234 -0.45 4.44 19.72
CA ILE A 234 -1.88 4.08 19.59
C ILE A 234 -2.71 5.32 19.23
N HIS A 235 -2.48 6.46 19.88
CA HIS A 235 -3.18 7.71 19.56
C HIS A 235 -2.88 8.17 18.13
N ALA A 236 -1.62 8.11 17.70
CA ALA A 236 -1.23 8.47 16.33
C ALA A 236 -1.85 7.51 15.29
N ALA A 237 -1.93 6.21 15.61
CA ALA A 237 -2.57 5.22 14.74
C ALA A 237 -4.06 5.47 14.60
N ASN A 238 -4.77 5.75 15.71
CA ASN A 238 -6.18 6.13 15.64
C ASN A 238 -6.37 7.42 14.85
N ALA A 239 -5.56 8.46 15.08
CA ALA A 239 -5.64 9.70 14.32
C ALA A 239 -5.39 9.50 12.81
N ALA A 240 -4.48 8.58 12.44
CA ALA A 240 -4.27 8.22 11.04
C ALA A 240 -5.50 7.50 10.46
N LEU A 241 -6.14 6.60 11.21
CA LEU A 241 -7.38 5.95 10.75
C LEU A 241 -8.54 6.95 10.62
N ASP A 242 -8.71 7.87 11.58
CA ASP A 242 -9.71 8.94 11.51
C ASP A 242 -9.46 9.82 10.28
N LEU A 243 -8.19 10.14 9.99
CA LEU A 243 -7.81 10.82 8.75
C LEU A 243 -8.21 10.02 7.51
N GLN A 244 -7.94 8.71 7.48
CA GLN A 244 -8.29 7.87 6.35
C GLN A 244 -9.80 7.84 6.11
N GLU A 245 -10.60 7.84 7.18
CA GLU A 245 -12.07 7.83 7.08
C GLU A 245 -12.64 9.18 6.70
N GLN A 246 -12.20 10.27 7.33
CA GLN A 246 -12.81 11.59 7.13
C GLN A 246 -12.22 12.30 5.90
N ILE A 247 -10.90 12.44 5.88
CA ILE A 247 -10.20 13.14 4.79
C ILE A 247 -10.14 12.25 3.55
N GLY A 248 -9.99 10.93 3.71
CA GLY A 248 -10.00 10.00 2.59
C GLY A 248 -11.33 10.03 1.82
N VAL A 249 -12.48 10.07 2.52
CA VAL A 249 -13.80 10.24 1.86
C VAL A 249 -13.90 11.59 1.16
N THR A 250 -13.46 12.68 1.80
CA THR A 250 -13.48 14.01 1.17
C THR A 250 -12.65 14.05 -0.12
N ILE A 251 -11.49 13.36 -0.12
CA ILE A 251 -10.66 13.22 -1.31
C ILE A 251 -11.34 12.35 -2.36
N LEU A 252 -11.96 11.23 -1.98
CA LEU A 252 -12.71 10.38 -2.92
C LEU A 252 -13.84 11.16 -3.59
N ASP A 253 -14.66 11.87 -2.81
CA ASP A 253 -15.76 12.71 -3.34
C ASP A 253 -15.23 13.75 -4.34
N TYR A 254 -14.09 14.40 -4.02
CA TYR A 254 -13.43 15.32 -4.94
C TYR A 254 -12.96 14.63 -6.22
N LEU A 255 -12.37 13.44 -6.12
CA LEU A 255 -11.91 12.68 -7.27
C LEU A 255 -13.07 12.25 -8.15
N ASP A 256 -14.19 11.80 -7.57
CA ASP A 256 -15.38 11.38 -8.30
C ASP A 256 -16.07 12.57 -9.00
N GLU A 257 -16.05 13.77 -8.41
CA GLU A 257 -16.54 14.99 -9.06
C GLU A 257 -15.67 15.38 -10.27
N LYS A 258 -14.34 15.25 -10.17
CA LYS A 258 -13.39 15.70 -11.22
C LYS A 258 -13.11 14.65 -12.28
N PHE A 259 -13.15 13.39 -11.92
CA PHE A 259 -12.89 12.23 -12.76
C PHE A 259 -14.02 11.22 -12.53
N PRO A 260 -15.24 11.51 -13.02
CA PRO A 260 -16.34 10.56 -12.91
C PRO A 260 -15.92 9.20 -13.46
N GLU A 261 -16.37 8.12 -12.83
CA GLU A 261 -16.11 6.75 -13.26
C GLU A 261 -14.62 6.33 -13.20
N TRP A 262 -13.70 7.12 -12.62
CA TRP A 262 -12.28 6.78 -12.63
C TRP A 262 -11.99 5.41 -12.01
N ILE A 263 -12.74 4.99 -10.99
CA ILE A 263 -12.61 3.66 -10.37
C ILE A 263 -13.01 2.57 -11.38
N ASP A 264 -14.19 2.70 -11.99
CA ASP A 264 -14.74 1.73 -12.93
C ASP A 264 -13.90 1.66 -14.22
N ASP A 265 -13.56 2.81 -14.80
CA ASP A 265 -12.68 2.93 -15.97
C ASP A 265 -11.31 2.31 -15.70
N THR A 266 -10.73 2.59 -14.53
CA THR A 266 -9.40 2.06 -14.17
C THR A 266 -9.43 0.57 -13.93
N ALA A 267 -10.48 0.06 -13.27
CA ALA A 267 -10.67 -1.37 -13.07
C ALA A 267 -10.87 -2.08 -14.41
N GLU A 268 -11.75 -1.55 -15.27
CA GLU A 268 -12.03 -2.11 -16.58
C GLU A 268 -10.79 -2.09 -17.48
N ASP A 269 -10.08 -0.97 -17.55
CA ASP A 269 -8.82 -0.87 -18.29
C ASP A 269 -7.80 -1.86 -17.76
N THR A 270 -7.69 -2.00 -16.44
CA THR A 270 -6.78 -2.98 -15.82
C THR A 270 -7.16 -4.40 -16.21
N TRP A 271 -8.44 -4.76 -16.21
CA TRP A 271 -8.91 -6.08 -16.63
C TRP A 271 -8.67 -6.32 -18.12
N ARG A 272 -9.06 -5.39 -19.00
CA ARG A 272 -8.83 -5.48 -20.44
C ARG A 272 -7.36 -5.66 -20.76
N GLU A 273 -6.52 -4.90 -20.06
CA GLU A 273 -5.08 -5.02 -20.18
C GLU A 273 -4.64 -6.43 -19.81
N VAL A 274 -4.91 -6.93 -18.61
CA VAL A 274 -4.38 -8.24 -18.16
C VAL A 274 -5.05 -9.46 -18.81
N GLY A 275 -5.98 -9.26 -19.74
CA GLY A 275 -6.58 -10.33 -20.57
C GLY A 275 -8.04 -10.68 -20.25
N GLY A 276 -8.74 -9.85 -19.48
CA GLY A 276 -10.13 -10.05 -19.06
C GLY A 276 -10.30 -11.18 -18.04
N TRP A 277 -11.34 -11.10 -17.21
CA TRP A 277 -11.74 -12.14 -16.25
C TRP A 277 -13.26 -12.28 -16.20
#